data_AF-A0A9R0E2M8-F1
#
_entry.id   AF-A0A9R0E2M8-F1
#
_cell.length_a   1.000
_cell.length_b   1.000
_cell.length_c   1.000
_cell.angle_alpha   90.00
_cell.angle_beta   90.00
_cell.angle_gamma   90.00
#
_symmetry.space_group_name_H-M   'P 1'
#
loop_
_entity.id
_entity.type
_entity.pdbx_description
1 polymer ?
#
loop_
_entity_poly.entity_id
_entity_poly.type
_entity_poly.pdbx_seq_one_letter_code
_entity_poly.pdbx_strand_id
1 'polypeptide(L)'
;MDLAQEFENRALASYEPVEKLMQKGTSDVQKFYANETVFLTGGSGFLGKQFIEKIFRSCAIKKMYVLIRPKKGKTIQDRIQFILSDPVFDKLRAVKPNFAEQIVLLEGDVADIRLGISDKEWEMVAKDTSIIVHMAATIRFDSPIRDAVVTNVRGTREVISLAKDCKHIKSFVHVSTGFTHATASRIGKDLREEFHPCPISPSAIIGMVETMEDSRLDNITAELIKDWPNTYTFTKAIAEELVRTTAADLPVAIVKPPLVLTSYIEPSPGWADTSIMTGPCGVLIGVGLGLLRVFYLKSDLNLNIAPVDMVNNAIIAAGWDSVANRPASDGIPIYTVSSTKCGIPWNYFGSLVRSEEFKHLACPKAVWYCYLIETTNNLLYLFLFWFLHYIPAYVIDGICYVMKIKIKGIPSATKVYEKIYKVSKVFGYFMTNEWHFKDDNLVAMINRMSETDKTIYNCDVASINYKEFLIRMIVGLRKFIVKDGLIDSEKAYRKQKRLFYANLVFMTLYIYVWVMIAFYMFKGIKYIVY
;
A
#
# COMPACT_ATOMS: atom_id res chain seq x y z
N MET A 1 13.97 24.60 16.82
CA MET A 1 12.99 23.81 16.05
C MET A 1 13.41 22.34 16.16
N ASP A 2 12.48 21.40 16.31
CA ASP A 2 12.83 19.98 16.32
C ASP A 2 13.38 19.56 14.95
N LEU A 3 14.35 18.66 14.90
CA LEU A 3 14.98 18.21 13.66
C LEU A 3 13.96 17.60 12.68
N ALA A 4 13.00 16.82 13.18
CA ALA A 4 11.96 16.22 12.33
C ALA A 4 11.06 17.27 11.70
N GLN A 5 10.77 18.36 12.43
CA GLN A 5 10.00 19.49 11.90
C GLN A 5 10.80 20.28 10.85
N GLU A 6 12.11 20.42 11.02
CA GLU A 6 12.97 21.08 10.03
C GLU A 6 12.96 20.33 8.70
N PHE A 7 13.08 19.00 8.72
CA PHE A 7 13.02 18.17 7.52
C PHE A 7 11.68 18.29 6.80
N GLU A 8 10.57 18.31 7.55
CA GLU A 8 9.24 18.55 6.97
C GLU A 8 9.17 19.91 6.28
N ASN A 9 9.59 20.98 6.96
CA ASN A 9 9.53 22.34 6.41
C ASN A 9 10.38 22.48 5.14
N ARG A 10 11.57 21.87 5.12
CA ARG A 10 12.45 21.85 3.95
C ARG A 10 11.81 21.12 2.76
N ALA A 11 11.18 19.98 3.02
CA ALA A 11 10.49 19.22 1.98
C ALA A 11 9.31 20.02 1.40
N LEU A 12 8.52 20.70 2.24
CA LEU A 12 7.43 21.57 1.79
C LEU A 12 7.94 22.74 0.94
N ALA A 13 8.98 23.44 1.39
CA ALA A 13 9.57 24.56 0.65
C ALA A 13 10.07 24.13 -0.74
N SER A 14 10.63 22.92 -0.87
CA SER A 14 11.10 22.39 -2.16
C SER A 14 9.98 22.16 -3.19
N TYR A 15 8.72 22.09 -2.74
CA TYR A 15 7.57 21.82 -3.60
C TYR A 15 6.83 23.08 -4.06
N GLU A 16 7.03 24.23 -3.42
CA GLU A 16 6.37 25.49 -3.77
C GLU A 16 6.45 25.87 -5.27
N PRO A 17 7.58 25.66 -5.97
CA PRO A 17 7.65 25.96 -7.41
C PRO A 17 6.68 25.11 -8.24
N VAL A 18 6.50 23.84 -7.88
CA VAL A 18 5.58 22.92 -8.56
C VAL A 18 4.13 23.36 -8.33
N GLU A 19 3.80 23.84 -7.13
CA GLU A 19 2.47 24.38 -6.84
C GLU A 19 2.14 25.61 -7.68
N LYS A 20 3.08 26.55 -7.78
CA LYS A 20 2.93 27.75 -8.62
C LYS A 20 2.76 27.38 -10.08
N LEU A 21 3.45 26.35 -10.55
CA LEU A 21 3.28 25.84 -11.91
C LEU A 21 1.91 25.20 -12.12
N MET A 22 1.46 24.38 -11.17
CA MET A 22 0.16 23.71 -11.19
C MET A 22 -1.01 24.71 -11.24
N GLN A 23 -0.90 25.83 -10.53
CA GLN A 23 -1.93 26.88 -10.53
C GLN A 23 -2.13 27.56 -11.89
N LYS A 24 -1.15 27.47 -12.80
CA LYS A 24 -1.29 28.05 -14.15
C LYS A 24 -2.31 27.32 -15.02
N GLY A 25 -2.59 26.04 -14.75
CA GLY A 25 -3.58 25.27 -15.51
C GLY A 25 -3.21 24.99 -16.97
N THR A 26 -1.93 25.15 -17.35
CA THR A 26 -1.49 25.10 -18.75
C THR A 26 -1.08 23.71 -19.22
N SER A 27 -1.00 22.72 -18.33
CA SER A 27 -0.56 21.36 -18.66
C SER A 27 -1.60 20.61 -19.51
N ASP A 28 -1.15 19.71 -20.38
CA ASP A 28 -2.06 18.97 -21.27
C ASP A 28 -2.85 17.92 -20.50
N VAL A 29 -2.25 17.32 -19.47
CA VAL A 29 -2.96 16.46 -18.53
C VAL A 29 -4.03 17.25 -17.78
N GLN A 30 -3.76 18.48 -17.32
CA GLN A 30 -4.77 19.32 -16.66
C GLN A 30 -5.95 19.63 -17.59
N LYS A 31 -5.67 19.96 -18.86
CA LYS A 31 -6.71 20.24 -19.88
C LYS A 31 -7.56 19.02 -20.17
N PHE A 32 -6.95 17.83 -20.22
CA PHE A 32 -7.68 16.58 -20.47
C PHE A 32 -8.74 16.27 -19.40
N TYR A 33 -8.45 16.57 -18.13
CA TYR A 33 -9.40 16.42 -17.03
C TYR A 33 -10.29 17.64 -16.80
N ALA A 34 -10.06 18.75 -17.49
CA ALA A 34 -10.82 19.98 -17.26
C ALA A 34 -12.29 19.81 -17.66
N ASN A 35 -13.20 20.18 -16.76
CA ASN A 35 -14.65 20.07 -16.93
C ASN A 35 -15.17 18.64 -17.18
N GLU A 36 -14.38 17.61 -16.86
CA GLU A 36 -14.78 16.21 -16.94
C GLU A 36 -15.50 15.73 -15.67
N THR A 37 -16.35 14.71 -15.83
CA THR A 37 -16.97 14.00 -14.70
C THR A 37 -16.27 12.67 -14.48
N VAL A 38 -15.73 12.48 -13.28
CA VAL A 38 -14.97 11.29 -12.90
C VAL A 38 -15.82 10.35 -12.05
N PHE A 39 -15.89 9.07 -12.39
CA PHE A 39 -16.40 8.03 -11.49
C PHE A 39 -15.24 7.26 -10.87
N LEU A 40 -15.17 7.25 -9.54
CA LEU A 40 -14.10 6.64 -8.77
C LEU A 40 -14.64 5.52 -7.87
N THR A 41 -14.05 4.34 -8.02
CA THR A 41 -14.19 3.27 -7.03
C THR A 41 -12.93 3.21 -6.15
N GLY A 42 -13.09 2.82 -4.88
CA GLY A 42 -11.96 2.74 -3.95
C GLY A 42 -11.52 4.09 -3.36
N GLY A 43 -12.35 5.14 -3.50
CA GLY A 43 -12.05 6.49 -3.03
C GLY A 43 -11.80 6.62 -1.52
N SER A 44 -12.30 5.69 -0.70
CA SER A 44 -12.02 5.68 0.74
C SER A 44 -10.68 5.04 1.13
N GLY A 45 -9.98 4.40 0.19
CA GLY A 45 -8.70 3.73 0.41
C GLY A 45 -7.50 4.68 0.38
N PHE A 46 -6.31 4.16 0.65
CA PHE A 46 -5.07 4.93 0.68
C PHE A 46 -4.77 5.65 -0.64
N LEU A 47 -4.70 4.89 -1.76
CA LEU A 47 -4.52 5.48 -3.10
C LEU A 47 -5.69 6.40 -3.45
N GLY A 48 -6.93 5.97 -3.19
CA GLY A 48 -8.13 6.73 -3.55
C GLY A 48 -8.20 8.10 -2.91
N LYS A 49 -7.87 8.23 -1.61
CA LYS A 49 -7.86 9.52 -0.91
C LYS A 49 -6.84 10.49 -1.51
N GLN A 50 -5.61 10.01 -1.76
CA GLN A 50 -4.57 10.86 -2.37
C GLN A 50 -4.95 11.20 -3.82
N PHE A 51 -5.57 10.28 -4.57
CA PHE A 51 -6.05 10.54 -5.92
C PHE A 51 -7.10 11.65 -5.94
N ILE A 52 -8.11 11.58 -5.06
CA ILE A 52 -9.13 12.64 -4.89
C ILE A 52 -8.43 13.96 -4.61
N GLU A 53 -7.49 13.98 -3.65
CA GLU A 53 -6.75 15.19 -3.32
C GLU A 53 -6.03 15.76 -4.55
N LYS A 54 -5.25 14.92 -5.23
CA LYS A 54 -4.40 15.31 -6.34
C LYS A 54 -5.24 15.81 -7.51
N ILE A 55 -6.30 15.11 -7.90
CA ILE A 55 -7.10 15.49 -9.07
C ILE A 55 -7.90 16.77 -8.80
N PHE A 56 -8.42 16.99 -7.60
CA PHE A 56 -9.10 18.26 -7.27
C PHE A 56 -8.11 19.41 -7.12
N ARG A 57 -6.89 19.17 -6.60
CA ARG A 57 -5.87 20.22 -6.48
C ARG A 57 -5.26 20.59 -7.82
N SER A 58 -4.94 19.59 -8.64
CA SER A 58 -4.24 19.78 -9.92
C SER A 58 -5.15 19.99 -11.12
N CYS A 59 -6.35 19.40 -11.14
CA CYS A 59 -7.25 19.51 -12.28
C CYS A 59 -8.50 20.33 -11.91
N ALA A 60 -9.14 20.93 -12.92
CA ALA A 60 -10.41 21.63 -12.79
C ALA A 60 -11.57 20.73 -13.26
N ILE A 61 -11.75 19.58 -12.60
CA ILE A 61 -12.84 18.64 -12.92
C ILE A 61 -14.21 19.28 -12.61
N LYS A 62 -15.24 18.86 -13.33
CA LYS A 62 -16.62 19.32 -13.13
C LYS A 62 -17.21 18.71 -11.84
N LYS A 63 -17.07 17.40 -11.70
CA LYS A 63 -17.70 16.60 -10.64
C LYS A 63 -17.02 15.25 -10.48
N MET A 64 -17.13 14.66 -9.30
CA MET A 64 -16.71 13.28 -9.05
C MET A 64 -17.82 12.45 -8.40
N TYR A 65 -18.18 11.33 -9.02
CA TYR A 65 -18.96 10.28 -8.38
C TYR A 65 -18.02 9.36 -7.60
N VAL A 66 -18.28 9.11 -6.32
CA VAL A 66 -17.47 8.22 -5.49
C VAL A 66 -18.34 7.10 -4.94
N LEU A 67 -18.04 5.87 -5.33
CA LEU A 67 -18.68 4.68 -4.78
C LEU A 67 -18.13 4.40 -3.38
N ILE A 68 -19.01 4.42 -2.37
CA ILE A 68 -18.67 4.18 -0.97
C ILE A 68 -19.49 3.02 -0.44
N ARG A 69 -18.77 2.00 0.07
CA ARG A 69 -19.39 0.85 0.72
C ARG A 69 -20.18 1.24 1.98
N PRO A 70 -21.37 0.68 2.21
CA PRO A 70 -22.11 0.91 3.45
C PRO A 70 -21.31 0.39 4.66
N LYS A 71 -21.53 0.99 5.83
CA LYS A 71 -20.93 0.53 7.09
C LYS A 71 -21.95 0.56 8.21
N LYS A 72 -22.14 -0.58 8.88
CA LYS A 72 -23.13 -0.74 9.96
C LYS A 72 -22.99 0.38 11.00
N GLY A 73 -24.10 1.09 11.23
CA GLY A 73 -24.19 2.17 12.22
C GLY A 73 -23.53 3.50 11.81
N LYS A 74 -23.22 3.70 10.52
CA LYS A 74 -22.76 4.99 9.99
C LYS A 74 -23.54 5.35 8.73
N THR A 75 -23.96 6.60 8.62
CA THR A 75 -24.52 7.12 7.37
C THR A 75 -23.43 7.35 6.32
N ILE A 76 -23.80 7.44 5.04
CA ILE A 76 -22.85 7.78 3.98
C ILE A 76 -22.26 9.20 4.17
N GLN A 77 -23.02 10.11 4.79
CA GLN A 77 -22.57 11.45 5.17
C GLN A 77 -21.49 11.40 6.26
N ASP A 78 -21.67 10.59 7.30
CA ASP A 78 -20.63 10.40 8.33
C ASP A 78 -19.36 9.80 7.73
N ARG A 79 -19.54 8.90 6.75
CA ARG A 79 -18.44 8.24 6.05
C ARG A 79 -17.61 9.23 5.26
N ILE A 80 -18.23 10.11 4.48
CA ILE A 80 -17.48 11.10 3.69
C ILE A 80 -16.82 12.14 4.59
N GLN A 81 -17.49 12.61 5.66
CA GLN A 81 -16.91 13.58 6.57
C GLN A 81 -15.64 13.02 7.21
N PHE A 82 -15.67 11.75 7.62
CA PHE A 82 -14.51 11.06 8.15
C PHE A 82 -13.38 10.89 7.12
N ILE A 83 -13.71 10.57 5.87
CA ILE A 83 -12.71 10.45 4.79
C ILE A 83 -12.08 11.81 4.51
N LEU A 84 -12.91 12.83 4.29
CA LEU A 84 -12.45 14.17 3.96
C LEU A 84 -11.73 14.81 5.15
N SER A 85 -12.00 14.46 6.40
CA SER A 85 -11.24 14.97 7.55
C SER A 85 -9.80 14.46 7.63
N ASP A 86 -9.38 13.54 6.76
CA ASP A 86 -8.00 13.06 6.72
C ASP A 86 -7.02 14.22 6.40
N PRO A 87 -5.85 14.26 7.04
CA PRO A 87 -4.83 15.28 6.80
C PRO A 87 -4.35 15.38 5.34
N VAL A 88 -4.53 14.34 4.52
CA VAL A 88 -4.24 14.40 3.08
C VAL A 88 -4.92 15.61 2.43
N PHE A 89 -6.16 15.91 2.84
CA PHE A 89 -6.98 16.96 2.27
C PHE A 89 -6.73 18.35 2.89
N ASP A 90 -5.83 18.50 3.88
CA ASP A 90 -5.59 19.78 4.55
C ASP A 90 -5.21 20.89 3.56
N LYS A 91 -4.30 20.57 2.64
CA LYS A 91 -3.85 21.51 1.62
C LYS A 91 -4.95 21.85 0.61
N LEU A 92 -5.66 20.83 0.13
CA LEU A 92 -6.78 21.04 -0.79
C LEU A 92 -7.87 21.89 -0.16
N ARG A 93 -8.22 21.67 1.12
CA ARG A 93 -9.17 22.51 1.87
C ARG A 93 -8.73 23.97 1.91
N ALA A 94 -7.44 24.23 2.13
CA ALA A 94 -6.92 25.59 2.20
C ALA A 94 -7.03 26.33 0.85
N VAL A 95 -6.84 25.62 -0.27
CA VAL A 95 -6.83 26.21 -1.62
C VAL A 95 -8.21 26.22 -2.27
N LYS A 96 -9.02 25.19 -2.05
CA LYS A 96 -10.37 25.00 -2.62
C LYS A 96 -11.35 24.53 -1.54
N PRO A 97 -11.82 25.39 -0.62
CA PRO A 97 -12.63 24.97 0.52
C PRO A 97 -13.92 24.24 0.14
N ASN A 98 -14.49 24.55 -1.04
CA ASN A 98 -15.77 23.99 -1.49
C ASN A 98 -15.64 22.76 -2.39
N PHE A 99 -14.44 22.16 -2.53
CA PHE A 99 -14.24 21.00 -3.42
C PHE A 99 -15.18 19.83 -3.11
N ALA A 100 -15.59 19.68 -1.85
CA ALA A 100 -16.48 18.63 -1.39
C ALA A 100 -17.88 18.72 -2.03
N GLU A 101 -18.34 19.91 -2.43
CA GLU A 101 -19.63 20.11 -3.10
C GLU A 101 -19.67 19.48 -4.50
N GLN A 102 -18.49 19.28 -5.11
CA GLN A 102 -18.34 18.62 -6.40
C GLN A 102 -18.28 17.09 -6.28
N ILE A 103 -18.36 16.54 -5.07
CA ILE A 103 -18.33 15.09 -4.82
C ILE A 103 -19.77 14.60 -4.61
N VAL A 104 -20.23 13.70 -5.49
CA VAL A 104 -21.49 12.98 -5.33
C VAL A 104 -21.20 11.57 -4.86
N LEU A 105 -21.82 11.20 -3.75
CA LEU A 105 -21.63 9.89 -3.13
C LEU A 105 -22.66 8.91 -3.65
N LEU A 106 -22.20 7.70 -3.92
CA LEU A 106 -23.04 6.57 -4.30
C LEU A 106 -22.86 5.49 -3.24
N GLU A 107 -23.93 5.14 -2.55
CA GLU A 107 -23.90 4.06 -1.57
C GLU A 107 -23.96 2.73 -2.33
N GLY A 108 -22.88 1.95 -2.27
CA GLY A 108 -22.80 0.68 -3.01
C GLY A 108 -21.47 -0.03 -2.84
N ASP A 109 -21.41 -1.28 -3.29
CA ASP A 109 -20.23 -2.13 -3.24
C ASP A 109 -19.95 -2.71 -4.62
N VAL A 110 -18.67 -2.72 -5.03
CA VAL A 110 -18.26 -3.37 -6.28
C VAL A 110 -18.54 -4.87 -6.24
N ALA A 111 -18.63 -5.48 -5.05
CA ALA A 111 -19.02 -6.87 -4.90
C ALA A 111 -20.46 -7.15 -5.36
N ASP A 112 -21.34 -6.14 -5.33
CA ASP A 112 -22.76 -6.30 -5.63
C ASP A 112 -23.06 -6.13 -7.13
N ILE A 113 -24.10 -6.81 -7.61
CA ILE A 113 -24.58 -6.65 -8.98
C ILE A 113 -24.98 -5.20 -9.22
N ARG A 114 -24.60 -4.66 -10.39
CA ARG A 114 -24.77 -3.24 -10.72
C ARG A 114 -24.20 -2.32 -9.63
N LEU A 115 -23.09 -2.74 -8.99
CA LEU A 115 -22.38 -1.99 -7.94
C LEU A 115 -23.22 -1.71 -6.68
N GLY A 116 -24.38 -2.37 -6.52
CA GLY A 116 -25.31 -2.15 -5.42
C GLY A 116 -26.03 -0.80 -5.45
N ILE A 117 -25.92 -0.03 -6.55
CA ILE A 117 -26.60 1.26 -6.71
C ILE A 117 -27.97 1.10 -7.39
N SER A 118 -28.86 2.06 -7.20
CA SER A 118 -30.19 2.02 -7.82
C SER A 118 -30.13 2.22 -9.34
N ASP A 119 -31.14 1.76 -10.08
CA ASP A 119 -31.21 1.96 -11.54
C ASP A 119 -31.18 3.45 -11.93
N LYS A 120 -31.81 4.31 -11.12
CA LYS A 120 -31.78 5.77 -11.32
C LYS A 120 -30.37 6.33 -11.18
N GLU A 121 -29.61 5.87 -10.19
CA GLU A 121 -28.21 6.28 -10.01
C GLU A 121 -27.33 5.73 -11.13
N TRP A 122 -27.54 4.47 -11.54
CA TRP A 122 -26.83 3.87 -12.67
C TRP A 122 -27.01 4.70 -13.95
N GLU A 123 -28.26 5.01 -14.32
CA GLU A 123 -28.57 5.84 -15.49
C GLU A 123 -27.97 7.25 -15.38
N MET A 124 -28.03 7.85 -14.19
CA MET A 124 -27.45 9.17 -13.93
C MET A 124 -25.92 9.15 -14.15
N VAL A 125 -25.23 8.16 -13.58
CA VAL A 125 -23.77 8.02 -13.67
C VAL A 125 -23.36 7.69 -15.11
N ALA A 126 -24.05 6.76 -15.77
CA ALA A 126 -23.79 6.40 -17.16
C ALA A 126 -23.99 7.60 -18.11
N LYS A 127 -24.97 8.46 -17.85
CA LYS A 127 -25.24 9.64 -18.69
C LYS A 127 -24.16 10.72 -18.59
N ASP A 128 -23.62 10.98 -17.39
CA ASP A 128 -22.76 12.14 -17.14
C ASP A 128 -21.27 11.81 -17.01
N THR A 129 -20.89 10.56 -16.76
CA THR A 129 -19.48 10.15 -16.56
C THR A 129 -18.73 10.08 -17.89
N SER A 130 -17.55 10.69 -17.92
CA SER A 130 -16.62 10.62 -19.05
C SER A 130 -15.30 9.92 -18.69
N ILE A 131 -14.93 9.86 -17.42
CA ILE A 131 -13.71 9.17 -16.99
C ILE A 131 -14.04 8.22 -15.84
N ILE A 132 -13.63 6.97 -15.96
CA ILE A 132 -13.75 5.98 -14.89
C ILE A 132 -12.35 5.63 -14.38
N VAL A 133 -12.17 5.67 -13.06
CA VAL A 133 -10.96 5.19 -12.39
C VAL A 133 -11.34 4.09 -11.40
N HIS A 134 -10.96 2.87 -11.74
CA HIS A 134 -11.28 1.68 -10.95
C HIS A 134 -10.10 1.26 -10.07
N MET A 135 -10.16 1.62 -8.78
CA MET A 135 -9.14 1.25 -7.77
C MET A 135 -9.65 0.28 -6.70
N ALA A 136 -10.97 0.05 -6.62
CA ALA A 136 -11.53 -0.83 -5.60
C ALA A 136 -11.03 -2.27 -5.75
N ALA A 137 -10.52 -2.83 -4.65
CA ALA A 137 -10.13 -4.23 -4.53
C ALA A 137 -10.09 -4.65 -3.06
N THR A 138 -10.23 -5.94 -2.79
CA THR A 138 -9.72 -6.53 -1.56
C THR A 138 -8.22 -6.75 -1.71
N ILE A 139 -7.44 -6.15 -0.82
CA ILE A 139 -5.98 -6.27 -0.77
C ILE A 139 -5.50 -7.24 0.32
N ARG A 140 -6.43 -7.99 0.92
CA ARG A 140 -6.13 -8.98 1.95
C ARG A 140 -5.61 -10.25 1.29
N PHE A 141 -4.37 -10.63 1.61
CA PHE A 141 -3.74 -11.82 1.03
C PHE A 141 -4.33 -13.13 1.59
N ASP A 142 -5.08 -13.04 2.70
CA ASP A 142 -5.75 -14.15 3.39
C ASP A 142 -7.27 -14.18 3.13
N SER A 143 -7.78 -13.40 2.17
CA SER A 143 -9.21 -13.42 1.84
C SER A 143 -9.63 -14.78 1.26
N PRO A 144 -10.79 -15.32 1.68
CA PRO A 144 -11.43 -16.45 1.00
C PRO A 144 -11.55 -16.20 -0.51
N ILE A 145 -11.42 -17.26 -1.31
CA ILE A 145 -11.37 -17.11 -2.76
C ILE A 145 -12.66 -16.51 -3.32
N ARG A 146 -13.84 -16.83 -2.75
CA ARG A 146 -15.13 -16.23 -3.15
C ARG A 146 -15.09 -14.73 -3.00
N ASP A 147 -14.76 -14.23 -1.81
CA ASP A 147 -14.71 -12.79 -1.53
C ASP A 147 -13.74 -12.06 -2.46
N ALA A 148 -12.56 -12.68 -2.70
CA ALA A 148 -11.55 -12.13 -3.58
C ALA A 148 -12.02 -12.06 -5.03
N VAL A 149 -12.62 -13.13 -5.57
CA VAL A 149 -13.13 -13.17 -6.95
C VAL A 149 -14.33 -12.24 -7.13
N VAL A 150 -15.27 -12.25 -6.19
CA VAL A 150 -16.45 -11.38 -6.20
C VAL A 150 -16.03 -9.91 -6.21
N THR A 151 -15.08 -9.52 -5.35
CA THR A 151 -14.66 -8.11 -5.26
C THR A 151 -13.77 -7.69 -6.44
N ASN A 152 -12.72 -8.48 -6.73
CA ASN A 152 -11.66 -8.07 -7.64
C ASN A 152 -11.92 -8.43 -9.10
N VAL A 153 -12.72 -9.46 -9.38
CA VAL A 153 -12.99 -9.95 -10.75
C VAL A 153 -14.41 -9.58 -11.15
N ARG A 154 -15.42 -10.09 -10.42
CA ARG A 154 -16.82 -9.75 -10.72
C ARG A 154 -17.08 -8.26 -10.57
N GLY A 155 -16.57 -7.62 -9.51
CA GLY A 155 -16.72 -6.18 -9.37
C GLY A 155 -16.09 -5.37 -10.50
N THR A 156 -14.97 -5.83 -11.06
CA THR A 156 -14.43 -5.24 -12.29
C THR A 156 -15.37 -5.42 -13.49
N ARG A 157 -16.06 -6.56 -13.62
CA ARG A 157 -17.10 -6.78 -14.64
C ARG A 157 -18.25 -5.79 -14.53
N GLU A 158 -18.71 -5.50 -13.30
CA GLU A 158 -19.79 -4.55 -13.06
C GLU A 158 -19.36 -3.12 -13.44
N VAL A 159 -18.12 -2.73 -13.13
CA VAL A 159 -17.58 -1.41 -13.54
C VAL A 159 -17.38 -1.32 -15.06
N ILE A 160 -16.94 -2.39 -15.72
CA ILE A 160 -16.87 -2.46 -17.19
C ILE A 160 -18.27 -2.31 -17.79
N SER A 161 -19.28 -2.94 -17.20
CA SER A 161 -20.67 -2.83 -17.66
C SER A 161 -21.18 -1.39 -17.56
N LEU A 162 -20.89 -0.69 -16.45
CA LEU A 162 -21.17 0.73 -16.32
C LEU A 162 -20.45 1.57 -17.38
N ALA A 163 -19.18 1.26 -17.65
CA ALA A 163 -18.37 1.96 -18.66
C ALA A 163 -18.93 1.79 -20.08
N LYS A 164 -19.52 0.64 -20.41
CA LYS A 164 -20.18 0.39 -21.70
C LYS A 164 -21.50 1.15 -21.84
N ASP A 165 -22.20 1.36 -20.73
CA ASP A 165 -23.42 2.17 -20.71
C ASP A 165 -23.13 3.68 -20.76
N CYS A 166 -21.89 4.09 -20.51
CA CYS A 166 -21.50 5.50 -20.54
C CYS A 166 -21.56 6.10 -21.95
N LYS A 167 -22.36 7.16 -22.13
CA LYS A 167 -22.59 7.77 -23.46
C LYS A 167 -21.38 8.49 -24.04
N HIS A 168 -20.48 8.97 -23.18
CA HIS A 168 -19.35 9.82 -23.56
C HIS A 168 -18.05 9.40 -22.85
N ILE A 169 -17.83 8.08 -22.72
CA ILE A 169 -16.62 7.56 -22.08
C ILE A 169 -15.38 7.99 -22.88
N LYS A 170 -14.49 8.75 -22.22
CA LYS A 170 -13.21 9.21 -22.76
C LYS A 170 -12.07 8.32 -22.31
N SER A 171 -12.08 7.85 -21.06
CA SER A 171 -11.00 7.01 -20.52
C SER A 171 -11.50 6.11 -19.40
N PHE A 172 -11.01 4.86 -19.40
CA PHE A 172 -11.24 3.89 -18.32
C PHE A 172 -9.90 3.39 -17.78
N VAL A 173 -9.51 3.84 -16.58
CA VAL A 173 -8.26 3.44 -15.93
C VAL A 173 -8.52 2.34 -14.91
N HIS A 174 -7.97 1.16 -15.14
CA HIS A 174 -7.99 0.03 -14.21
C HIS A 174 -6.67 -0.04 -13.42
N VAL A 175 -6.75 0.02 -12.09
CA VAL A 175 -5.58 -0.13 -11.23
C VAL A 175 -5.43 -1.59 -10.81
N SER A 176 -4.39 -2.22 -11.33
CA SER A 176 -3.95 -3.57 -10.98
C SER A 176 -2.77 -3.52 -10.00
N THR A 177 -1.75 -4.38 -10.15
CA THR A 177 -0.52 -4.38 -9.36
C THR A 177 0.64 -4.96 -10.17
N GLY A 178 1.87 -4.50 -9.92
CA GLY A 178 3.06 -5.10 -10.51
C GLY A 178 3.16 -6.59 -10.17
N PHE A 179 2.72 -6.98 -8.97
CA PHE A 179 2.84 -8.35 -8.47
C PHE A 179 1.82 -9.34 -9.04
N THR A 180 0.98 -8.93 -10.00
CA THR A 180 -0.05 -9.80 -10.60
C THR A 180 0.54 -11.10 -11.12
N HIS A 181 1.71 -11.04 -11.76
CA HIS A 181 2.42 -12.21 -12.30
C HIS A 181 3.76 -12.46 -11.62
N ALA A 182 3.91 -12.00 -10.37
CA ALA A 182 5.03 -12.37 -9.49
C ALA A 182 4.85 -13.80 -8.95
N THR A 183 4.70 -14.75 -9.88
CA THR A 183 4.42 -16.16 -9.60
C THR A 183 5.69 -16.94 -9.30
N ALA A 184 5.53 -18.11 -8.69
CA ALA A 184 6.65 -18.98 -8.32
C ALA A 184 7.44 -19.42 -9.57
N SER A 185 6.74 -19.75 -10.66
CA SER A 185 7.34 -20.11 -11.96
C SER A 185 8.10 -18.96 -12.65
N ARG A 186 7.97 -17.73 -12.15
CA ARG A 186 8.57 -16.51 -12.72
C ARG A 186 9.60 -15.83 -11.84
N ILE A 187 9.97 -16.43 -10.70
CA ILE A 187 11.04 -15.90 -9.84
C ILE A 187 12.32 -15.70 -10.68
N GLY A 188 12.93 -14.52 -10.55
CA GLY A 188 14.13 -14.11 -11.29
C GLY A 188 13.92 -13.78 -12.77
N LYS A 189 12.67 -13.78 -13.27
CA LYS A 189 12.36 -13.48 -14.68
C LYS A 189 11.89 -12.04 -14.87
N ASP A 190 11.96 -11.61 -16.13
CA ASP A 190 11.37 -10.36 -16.59
C ASP A 190 9.84 -10.42 -16.56
N LEU A 191 9.22 -9.41 -15.95
CA LEU A 191 7.78 -9.16 -16.00
C LEU A 191 7.54 -7.92 -16.85
N ARG A 192 7.06 -8.16 -18.08
CA ARG A 192 6.82 -7.11 -19.09
C ARG A 192 5.42 -6.53 -18.97
N GLU A 193 5.22 -5.36 -19.57
CA GLU A 193 3.92 -4.70 -19.68
C GLU A 193 3.06 -5.32 -20.79
N GLU A 194 2.76 -6.60 -20.63
CA GLU A 194 1.94 -7.38 -21.53
C GLU A 194 0.93 -8.22 -20.72
N PHE A 195 -0.11 -8.69 -21.40
CA PHE A 195 -1.02 -9.66 -20.81
C PHE A 195 -0.35 -11.03 -20.74
N HIS A 196 -0.60 -11.75 -19.65
CA HIS A 196 -0.08 -13.09 -19.46
C HIS A 196 -1.22 -14.09 -19.28
N PRO A 197 -1.05 -15.34 -19.74
CA PRO A 197 -2.10 -16.35 -19.66
C PRO A 197 -2.44 -16.67 -18.20
N CYS A 198 -3.74 -16.84 -17.96
CA CYS A 198 -4.28 -17.28 -16.67
C CYS A 198 -4.75 -18.74 -16.75
N PRO A 199 -4.70 -19.51 -15.65
CA PRO A 199 -5.08 -20.92 -15.65
C PRO A 199 -6.58 -21.15 -15.82
N ILE A 200 -7.39 -20.11 -15.62
CA ILE A 200 -8.85 -20.16 -15.72
C ILE A 200 -9.37 -18.87 -16.35
N SER A 201 -10.45 -18.97 -17.13
CA SER A 201 -11.10 -17.81 -17.70
C SER A 201 -11.90 -17.04 -16.63
N PRO A 202 -12.05 -15.70 -16.78
CA PRO A 202 -12.82 -14.89 -15.84
C PRO A 202 -14.26 -15.38 -15.65
N SER A 203 -14.96 -15.73 -16.72
CA SER A 203 -16.34 -16.22 -16.65
C SER A 203 -16.45 -17.55 -15.90
N ALA A 204 -15.49 -18.46 -16.08
CA ALA A 204 -15.49 -19.75 -15.39
C ALA A 204 -15.26 -19.60 -13.89
N ILE A 205 -14.31 -18.76 -13.45
CA ILE A 205 -14.07 -18.57 -12.01
C ILE A 205 -15.22 -17.80 -11.36
N ILE A 206 -15.84 -16.83 -12.04
CA ILE A 206 -17.05 -16.16 -11.52
C ILE A 206 -18.18 -17.17 -11.34
N GLY A 207 -18.50 -17.97 -12.37
CA GLY A 207 -19.54 -18.98 -12.28
C GLY A 207 -19.26 -20.01 -11.18
N MET A 208 -18.00 -20.40 -11.00
CA MET A 208 -17.57 -21.30 -9.93
C MET A 208 -17.87 -20.72 -8.54
N VAL A 209 -17.48 -19.47 -8.28
CA VAL A 209 -17.72 -18.82 -6.97
C VAL A 209 -19.16 -18.34 -6.77
N GLU A 210 -20.04 -18.44 -7.78
CA GLU A 210 -21.46 -18.14 -7.63
C GLU A 210 -22.29 -19.41 -7.38
N THR A 211 -21.80 -20.58 -7.80
CA THR A 211 -22.56 -21.83 -7.78
C THR A 211 -22.06 -22.86 -6.77
N MET A 212 -20.76 -22.85 -6.43
CA MET A 212 -20.18 -23.80 -5.49
C MET A 212 -20.35 -23.33 -4.04
N GLU A 213 -20.35 -24.28 -3.11
CA GLU A 213 -20.28 -24.02 -1.66
C GLU A 213 -18.86 -23.62 -1.22
N ASP A 214 -18.75 -22.85 -0.13
CA ASP A 214 -17.48 -22.35 0.40
C ASP A 214 -16.49 -23.46 0.72
N SER A 215 -16.95 -24.54 1.37
CA SER A 215 -16.10 -25.68 1.74
C SER A 215 -15.43 -26.34 0.52
N ARG A 216 -16.14 -26.43 -0.61
CA ARG A 216 -15.62 -26.98 -1.86
C ARG A 216 -14.63 -26.04 -2.52
N LEU A 217 -14.91 -24.73 -2.50
CA LEU A 217 -13.99 -23.70 -3.01
C LEU A 217 -12.69 -23.68 -2.21
N ASP A 218 -12.77 -23.75 -0.88
CA ASP A 218 -11.61 -23.76 0.00
C ASP A 218 -10.70 -24.99 -0.28
N ASN A 219 -11.31 -26.16 -0.51
CA ASN A 219 -10.57 -27.39 -0.83
C ASN A 219 -9.80 -27.33 -2.15
N ILE A 220 -10.28 -26.58 -3.15
CA ILE A 220 -9.61 -26.46 -4.46
C ILE A 220 -8.73 -25.21 -4.58
N THR A 221 -8.87 -24.25 -3.66
CA THR A 221 -8.18 -22.95 -3.74
C THR A 221 -6.67 -23.11 -3.86
N ALA A 222 -6.08 -24.00 -3.06
CA ALA A 222 -4.63 -24.23 -3.07
C ALA A 222 -4.10 -24.67 -4.44
N GLU A 223 -4.85 -25.48 -5.18
CA GLU A 223 -4.48 -25.91 -6.53
C GLU A 223 -4.71 -24.80 -7.57
N LEU A 224 -5.82 -24.06 -7.45
CA LEU A 224 -6.13 -22.94 -8.35
C LEU A 224 -5.07 -21.85 -8.31
N ILE A 225 -4.59 -21.52 -7.11
CA ILE A 225 -3.60 -20.46 -6.90
C ILE A 225 -2.17 -21.01 -6.79
N LYS A 226 -1.88 -22.27 -7.15
CA LYS A 226 -0.59 -22.91 -6.84
C LYS A 226 0.66 -22.13 -7.27
N ASP A 227 0.57 -21.38 -8.38
CA ASP A 227 1.68 -20.56 -8.88
C ASP A 227 1.69 -19.14 -8.26
N TRP A 228 0.57 -18.71 -7.68
CA TRP A 228 0.40 -17.42 -7.02
C TRP A 228 0.60 -17.54 -5.50
N PRO A 229 1.27 -16.58 -4.85
CA PRO A 229 1.51 -16.63 -3.41
C PRO A 229 0.25 -16.38 -2.56
N ASN A 230 -0.81 -15.81 -3.14
CA ASN A 230 -2.04 -15.45 -2.44
C ASN A 230 -3.22 -15.20 -3.40
N THR A 231 -4.43 -15.15 -2.84
CA THR A 231 -5.67 -14.89 -3.59
C THR A 231 -5.73 -13.49 -4.20
N TYR A 232 -5.06 -12.50 -3.60
CA TYR A 232 -5.02 -11.12 -4.11
C TYR A 232 -4.33 -11.03 -5.48
N THR A 233 -3.08 -11.49 -5.58
CA THR A 233 -2.31 -11.46 -6.83
C THR A 233 -2.97 -12.32 -7.92
N PHE A 234 -3.51 -13.48 -7.55
CA PHE A 234 -4.27 -14.34 -8.45
C PHE A 234 -5.51 -13.62 -9.02
N THR A 235 -6.34 -13.04 -8.18
CA THR A 235 -7.58 -12.38 -8.64
C THR A 235 -7.31 -11.10 -9.43
N LYS A 236 -6.22 -10.38 -9.16
CA LYS A 236 -5.76 -9.29 -10.03
C LYS A 236 -5.33 -9.77 -11.43
N ALA A 237 -4.78 -10.98 -11.55
CA ALA A 237 -4.42 -11.56 -12.84
C ALA A 237 -5.68 -11.86 -13.66
N ILE A 238 -6.67 -12.47 -13.02
CA ILE A 238 -7.96 -12.71 -13.68
C ILE A 238 -8.67 -11.40 -14.03
N ALA A 239 -8.59 -10.37 -13.20
CA ALA A 239 -9.18 -9.07 -13.48
C ALA A 239 -8.54 -8.40 -14.72
N GLU A 240 -7.22 -8.49 -14.88
CA GLU A 240 -6.54 -8.02 -16.10
C GLU A 240 -7.02 -8.78 -17.34
N GLU A 241 -7.16 -10.11 -17.24
CA GLU A 241 -7.68 -10.96 -18.31
C GLU A 241 -9.15 -10.62 -18.66
N LEU A 242 -9.96 -10.29 -17.66
CA LEU A 242 -11.33 -9.83 -17.84
C LEU A 242 -11.36 -8.50 -18.60
N VAL A 243 -10.52 -7.54 -18.19
CA VAL A 243 -10.38 -6.24 -18.87
C VAL A 243 -9.96 -6.47 -20.33
N ARG A 244 -8.97 -7.33 -20.57
CA ARG A 244 -8.50 -7.69 -21.91
C ARG A 244 -9.60 -8.23 -22.82
N THR A 245 -10.45 -9.09 -22.28
CA THR A 245 -11.43 -9.86 -23.08
C THR A 245 -12.78 -9.16 -23.21
N THR A 246 -13.13 -8.26 -22.28
CA THR A 246 -14.47 -7.66 -22.23
C THR A 246 -14.50 -6.15 -22.41
N ALA A 247 -13.36 -5.45 -22.28
CA ALA A 247 -13.28 -4.00 -22.39
C ALA A 247 -12.41 -3.52 -23.57
N ALA A 248 -12.12 -4.38 -24.55
CA ALA A 248 -11.30 -4.05 -25.71
C ALA A 248 -11.89 -2.94 -26.61
N ASP A 249 -13.22 -2.74 -26.53
CA ASP A 249 -14.00 -1.70 -27.20
C ASP A 249 -14.01 -0.36 -26.45
N LEU A 250 -13.39 -0.29 -25.27
CA LEU A 250 -13.33 0.91 -24.43
C LEU A 250 -11.92 1.54 -24.48
N PRO A 251 -11.79 2.85 -24.21
CA PRO A 251 -10.49 3.54 -24.12
C PRO A 251 -9.79 3.21 -22.78
N VAL A 252 -9.28 1.98 -22.66
CA VAL A 252 -8.76 1.46 -21.39
C VAL A 252 -7.28 1.75 -21.19
N ALA A 253 -6.88 2.00 -19.95
CA ALA A 253 -5.49 1.93 -19.48
C ALA A 253 -5.39 1.03 -18.24
N ILE A 254 -4.37 0.17 -18.18
CA ILE A 254 -4.06 -0.59 -16.97
C ILE A 254 -2.82 0.02 -16.32
N VAL A 255 -2.91 0.35 -15.04
CA VAL A 255 -1.75 0.78 -14.25
C VAL A 255 -1.42 -0.28 -13.21
N LYS A 256 -0.15 -0.65 -13.11
CA LYS A 256 0.39 -1.67 -12.22
C LYS A 256 1.34 -1.05 -11.19
N PRO A 257 0.86 -0.62 -10.01
CA PRO A 257 1.70 -0.12 -8.94
C PRO A 257 2.52 -1.22 -8.26
N PRO A 258 3.71 -0.91 -7.74
CA PRO A 258 4.51 -1.83 -6.94
C PRO A 258 4.04 -1.76 -5.47
N LEU A 259 4.91 -2.02 -4.49
CA LEU A 259 4.58 -1.78 -3.09
C LEU A 259 4.48 -0.28 -2.85
N VAL A 260 3.25 0.20 -2.65
CA VAL A 260 2.98 1.63 -2.44
C VAL A 260 3.26 1.99 -0.98
N LEU A 261 4.14 2.97 -0.76
CA LEU A 261 4.52 3.48 0.56
C LEU A 261 3.97 4.91 0.78
N THR A 262 4.54 5.64 1.74
CA THR A 262 4.16 7.03 2.03
C THR A 262 4.40 7.95 0.83
N SER A 263 3.77 9.12 0.82
CA SER A 263 4.08 10.12 -0.23
C SER A 263 5.54 10.55 -0.16
N TYR A 264 6.10 10.87 -1.32
CA TYR A 264 7.42 11.46 -1.40
C TYR A 264 7.35 12.94 -1.05
N ILE A 265 6.38 13.67 -1.58
CA ILE A 265 6.27 15.11 -1.37
C ILE A 265 4.83 15.62 -1.25
N GLU A 266 3.86 15.04 -1.99
CA GLU A 266 2.52 15.61 -2.09
C GLU A 266 1.40 14.71 -1.55
N PRO A 267 0.32 15.27 -0.99
CA PRO A 267 0.13 16.71 -0.66
C PRO A 267 0.94 17.19 0.54
N SER A 268 1.42 16.26 1.35
CA SER A 268 2.30 16.50 2.49
C SER A 268 3.40 15.43 2.46
N PRO A 269 4.67 15.75 2.75
CA PRO A 269 5.76 14.80 2.70
C PRO A 269 5.57 13.68 3.72
N GLY A 270 5.74 12.42 3.29
CA GLY A 270 5.57 11.27 4.16
C GLY A 270 4.13 11.00 4.61
N TRP A 271 3.13 11.58 3.94
CA TRP A 271 1.73 11.30 4.22
C TRP A 271 1.45 9.80 4.16
N ALA A 272 0.71 9.37 5.17
CA ALA A 272 0.41 7.98 5.47
C ALA A 272 -0.95 7.93 6.15
N ASP A 273 -1.77 6.92 5.84
CA ASP A 273 -2.93 6.58 6.65
C ASP A 273 -2.75 5.26 7.39
N THR A 274 -3.64 4.92 8.30
CA THR A 274 -3.51 3.71 9.12
C THR A 274 -3.61 2.41 8.30
N SER A 275 -4.08 2.44 7.05
CA SER A 275 -4.21 1.23 6.24
C SER A 275 -2.86 0.68 5.81
N ILE A 276 -1.84 1.53 5.61
CA ILE A 276 -0.48 1.10 5.24
C ILE A 276 0.25 0.36 6.37
N MET A 277 -0.28 0.41 7.61
CA MET A 277 0.25 -0.36 8.75
C MET A 277 0.11 -1.86 8.56
N THR A 278 -0.77 -2.32 7.67
CA THR A 278 -0.88 -3.73 7.32
C THR A 278 0.22 -4.19 6.36
N GLY A 279 0.97 -3.25 5.78
CA GLY A 279 2.05 -3.49 4.83
C GLY A 279 3.46 -3.23 5.38
N PRO A 280 4.46 -2.98 4.49
CA PRO A 280 5.86 -2.75 4.87
C PRO A 280 6.06 -1.59 5.86
N CYS A 281 5.25 -0.53 5.78
CA CYS A 281 5.32 0.57 6.75
C CYS A 281 4.99 0.11 8.19
N GLY A 282 4.17 -0.93 8.37
CA GLY A 282 3.93 -1.55 9.68
C GLY A 282 5.18 -2.21 10.26
N VAL A 283 6.00 -2.84 9.41
CA VAL A 283 7.31 -3.42 9.78
C VAL A 283 8.24 -2.30 10.26
N LEU A 284 8.32 -1.20 9.51
CA LEU A 284 9.15 -0.04 9.85
C LEU A 284 8.74 0.63 11.16
N ILE A 285 7.43 0.79 11.41
CA ILE A 285 6.92 1.28 12.70
C ILE A 285 7.29 0.29 13.81
N GLY A 286 7.13 -1.01 13.56
CA GLY A 286 7.50 -2.05 14.51
C GLY A 286 8.97 -1.95 14.94
N VAL A 287 9.88 -1.78 13.98
CA VAL A 287 11.32 -1.59 14.25
C VAL A 287 11.56 -0.24 14.94
N GLY A 288 10.98 0.84 14.43
CA GLY A 288 11.17 2.20 14.94
C GLY A 288 10.63 2.43 16.34
N LEU A 289 9.69 1.62 16.81
CA LEU A 289 9.19 1.61 18.19
C LEU A 289 9.91 0.59 19.09
N GLY A 290 10.82 -0.22 18.55
CA GLY A 290 11.52 -1.28 19.28
C GLY A 290 10.66 -2.53 19.57
N LEU A 291 9.57 -2.72 18.82
CA LEU A 291 8.66 -3.86 18.96
C LEU A 291 9.12 -5.04 18.09
N LEU A 292 9.54 -4.80 16.85
CA LEU A 292 10.03 -5.84 15.94
C LEU A 292 11.56 -5.92 16.00
N ARG A 293 12.09 -7.14 16.15
CA ARG A 293 13.53 -7.41 16.36
C ARG A 293 14.13 -8.46 15.42
N VAL A 294 13.29 -9.30 14.81
CA VAL A 294 13.73 -10.28 13.81
C VAL A 294 12.75 -10.26 12.65
N PHE A 295 13.26 -10.31 11.42
CA PHE A 295 12.42 -10.34 10.22
C PHE A 295 12.99 -11.32 9.18
N TYR A 296 12.08 -12.04 8.53
CA TYR A 296 12.41 -13.02 7.51
C TYR A 296 12.52 -12.32 6.15
N LEU A 297 13.75 -12.02 5.72
CA LEU A 297 14.03 -11.31 4.47
C LEU A 297 15.37 -11.74 3.88
N LYS A 298 15.49 -11.60 2.55
CA LYS A 298 16.76 -11.76 1.84
C LYS A 298 17.33 -10.35 1.55
N SER A 299 18.45 -10.03 2.18
CA SER A 299 18.95 -8.65 2.34
C SER A 299 19.56 -8.02 1.08
N ASP A 300 19.95 -8.85 0.11
CA ASP A 300 20.54 -8.49 -1.17
C ASP A 300 19.50 -8.25 -2.27
N LEU A 301 18.21 -8.51 -2.02
CA LEU A 301 17.16 -8.30 -3.01
C LEU A 301 16.72 -6.84 -3.07
N ASN A 302 16.43 -6.39 -4.29
CA ASN A 302 15.87 -5.07 -4.55
C ASN A 302 14.40 -4.98 -4.17
N LEU A 303 14.05 -3.91 -3.47
CA LEU A 303 12.66 -3.58 -3.21
C LEU A 303 12.02 -2.89 -4.40
N ASN A 304 10.94 -3.48 -4.91
CA ASN A 304 10.06 -2.78 -5.84
C ASN A 304 9.03 -1.95 -5.05
N ILE A 305 9.34 -0.68 -4.82
CA ILE A 305 8.56 0.26 -4.00
C ILE A 305 8.33 1.57 -4.75
N ALA A 306 7.20 2.22 -4.51
CA ALA A 306 6.93 3.55 -5.03
C ALA A 306 6.16 4.43 -4.03
N PRO A 307 6.40 5.74 -4.02
CA PRO A 307 5.57 6.69 -3.29
C PRO A 307 4.13 6.75 -3.83
N VAL A 308 3.14 6.92 -2.95
CA VAL A 308 1.71 6.99 -3.34
C VAL A 308 1.38 8.13 -4.31
N ASP A 309 2.08 9.26 -4.16
CA ASP A 309 1.93 10.42 -5.03
C ASP A 309 2.41 10.16 -6.45
N MET A 310 3.57 9.52 -6.61
CA MET A 310 4.08 9.15 -7.94
C MET A 310 3.19 8.09 -8.61
N VAL A 311 2.65 7.16 -7.83
CA VAL A 311 1.69 6.16 -8.33
C VAL A 311 0.41 6.83 -8.84
N ASN A 312 -0.18 7.75 -8.08
CA ASN A 312 -1.38 8.46 -8.53
C ASN A 312 -1.11 9.44 -9.67
N ASN A 313 0.09 10.04 -9.73
CA ASN A 313 0.53 10.79 -10.91
C ASN A 313 0.58 9.89 -12.15
N ALA A 314 1.09 8.66 -12.03
CA ALA A 314 1.07 7.69 -13.13
C ALA A 314 -0.36 7.32 -13.54
N ILE A 315 -1.29 7.17 -12.59
CA ILE A 315 -2.71 6.87 -12.87
C ILE A 315 -3.37 8.02 -13.65
N ILE A 316 -3.16 9.26 -13.23
CA ILE A 316 -3.71 10.45 -13.91
C ILE A 316 -3.09 10.59 -15.31
N ALA A 317 -1.77 10.46 -15.40
CA ALA A 317 -1.07 10.50 -16.68
C ALA A 317 -1.50 9.41 -17.66
N ALA A 318 -1.67 8.18 -17.18
CA ALA A 318 -2.09 7.04 -17.99
C ALA A 318 -3.47 7.26 -18.60
N GLY A 319 -4.39 7.90 -17.86
CA GLY A 319 -5.72 8.25 -18.37
C GLY A 319 -5.69 9.23 -19.54
N TRP A 320 -4.75 10.18 -19.52
CA TRP A 320 -4.49 11.10 -20.63
C TRP A 320 -3.79 10.40 -21.81
N ASP A 321 -2.70 9.68 -21.55
CA ASP A 321 -1.84 9.09 -22.59
C ASP A 321 -2.57 8.00 -23.39
N SER A 322 -3.47 7.25 -22.75
CA SER A 322 -4.29 6.23 -23.42
C SER A 322 -5.23 6.79 -24.48
N VAL A 323 -5.50 8.10 -24.47
CA VAL A 323 -6.37 8.78 -25.42
C VAL A 323 -5.56 9.65 -26.37
N ALA A 324 -4.60 10.40 -25.85
CA ALA A 324 -3.87 11.40 -26.63
C ALA A 324 -2.86 10.79 -27.62
N ASN A 325 -2.25 9.65 -27.27
CA ASN A 325 -1.02 9.20 -27.93
C ASN A 325 -0.99 7.73 -28.32
N ARG A 326 -2.11 7.00 -28.21
CA ARG A 326 -2.17 5.57 -28.56
C ARG A 326 -3.31 5.28 -29.53
N PRO A 327 -3.01 4.80 -30.76
CA PRO A 327 -4.03 4.28 -31.65
C PRO A 327 -4.69 3.02 -31.07
N ALA A 328 -5.97 2.79 -31.39
CA ALA A 328 -6.70 1.59 -30.96
C ALA A 328 -6.06 0.27 -31.45
N SER A 329 -5.20 0.31 -32.47
CA SER A 329 -4.47 -0.86 -33.00
C SER A 329 -3.43 -1.44 -32.02
N ASP A 330 -2.98 -0.67 -31.05
CA ASP A 330 -1.86 -1.04 -30.17
C ASP A 330 -2.31 -1.89 -28.96
N GLY A 331 -3.61 -2.21 -28.90
CA GLY A 331 -4.22 -2.92 -27.78
C GLY A 331 -4.31 -2.07 -26.52
N ILE A 332 -4.73 -2.70 -25.41
CA ILE A 332 -4.88 -2.01 -24.13
C ILE A 332 -3.49 -1.76 -23.52
N PRO A 333 -3.08 -0.49 -23.31
CA PRO A 333 -1.80 -0.17 -22.70
C PRO A 333 -1.72 -0.59 -21.23
N ILE A 334 -0.57 -1.14 -20.84
CA ILE A 334 -0.23 -1.48 -19.46
C ILE A 334 0.97 -0.61 -19.05
N TYR A 335 0.82 0.11 -17.94
CA TYR A 335 1.86 0.96 -17.35
C TYR A 335 2.29 0.39 -16.00
N THR A 336 3.49 -0.16 -15.91
CA THR A 336 4.06 -0.69 -14.67
C THR A 336 4.88 0.40 -13.99
N VAL A 337 4.43 0.81 -12.81
CA VAL A 337 5.25 1.68 -11.95
C VAL A 337 6.26 0.79 -11.24
N SER A 338 7.55 1.01 -11.51
CA SER A 338 8.62 0.15 -10.99
C SER A 338 9.77 0.97 -10.45
N SER A 339 10.42 0.47 -9.40
CA SER A 339 11.74 0.93 -8.97
C SER A 339 12.85 -0.03 -9.39
N THR A 340 12.62 -0.95 -10.34
CA THR A 340 13.63 -1.97 -10.68
C THR A 340 14.91 -1.35 -11.22
N LYS A 341 14.82 -0.25 -11.98
CA LYS A 341 15.97 0.48 -12.55
C LYS A 341 16.78 1.28 -11.52
N CYS A 342 16.17 1.63 -10.39
CA CYS A 342 16.76 2.45 -9.33
C CYS A 342 16.72 1.75 -7.96
N GLY A 343 16.55 0.42 -7.97
CA GLY A 343 16.17 -0.36 -6.79
C GLY A 343 17.19 -0.24 -5.66
N ILE A 344 16.67 -0.20 -4.45
CA ILE A 344 17.48 -0.25 -3.23
C ILE A 344 17.45 -1.66 -2.66
N PRO A 345 18.62 -2.28 -2.44
CA PRO A 345 18.70 -3.50 -1.68
C PRO A 345 18.34 -3.24 -0.20
N TRP A 346 17.72 -4.24 0.43
CA TRP A 346 17.37 -4.18 1.86
C TRP A 346 18.55 -3.82 2.77
N ASN A 347 19.76 -4.28 2.45
CA ASN A 347 20.95 -4.01 3.26
C ASN A 347 21.31 -2.50 3.31
N TYR A 348 21.06 -1.76 2.22
CA TYR A 348 21.31 -0.33 2.14
C TYR A 348 20.23 0.45 2.90
N PHE A 349 18.98 0.01 2.80
CA PHE A 349 17.92 0.52 3.66
C PHE A 349 18.26 0.33 5.14
N GLY A 350 18.69 -0.87 5.52
CA GLY A 350 19.09 -1.21 6.89
C GLY A 350 20.30 -0.42 7.37
N SER A 351 21.30 -0.17 6.51
CA SER A 351 22.48 0.62 6.86
C SER A 351 22.14 2.09 7.08
N LEU A 352 21.24 2.66 6.26
CA LEU A 352 20.76 4.03 6.44
C LEU A 352 20.03 4.21 7.77
N VAL A 353 19.09 3.32 8.10
CA VAL A 353 18.35 3.37 9.38
C VAL A 353 19.29 3.23 10.59
N ARG A 354 20.42 2.53 10.44
CA ARG A 354 21.45 2.37 11.48
C ARG A 354 22.46 3.52 11.54
N SER A 355 22.43 4.46 10.59
CA SER A 355 23.36 5.58 10.55
C SER A 355 23.04 6.62 11.63
N GLU A 356 24.03 7.43 12.05
CA GLU A 356 23.84 8.41 13.12
C GLU A 356 22.74 9.44 12.78
N GLU A 357 22.67 9.89 11.54
CA GLU A 357 21.64 10.84 11.08
C GLU A 357 20.22 10.32 11.33
N PHE A 358 19.97 9.06 11.03
CA PHE A 358 18.66 8.44 11.22
C PHE A 358 18.36 8.14 12.70
N LYS A 359 19.38 7.91 13.53
CA LYS A 359 19.18 7.79 14.99
C LYS A 359 18.70 9.10 15.60
N HIS A 360 19.07 10.26 15.05
CA HIS A 360 18.51 11.55 15.48
C HIS A 360 17.04 11.74 15.11
N LEU A 361 16.48 10.91 14.23
CA LEU A 361 15.05 10.88 13.89
C LEU A 361 14.25 9.85 14.69
N ALA A 362 14.86 9.21 15.69
CA ALA A 362 14.22 8.20 16.53
C ALA A 362 12.89 8.71 17.12
N CYS A 363 11.91 7.81 17.20
CA CYS A 363 10.61 8.16 17.77
C CYS A 363 10.71 8.22 19.32
N PRO A 364 10.29 9.32 19.97
CA PRO A 364 10.25 9.41 21.44
C PRO A 364 9.38 8.33 22.11
N LYS A 365 8.37 7.84 21.39
CA LYS A 365 7.48 6.76 21.84
C LYS A 365 8.07 5.36 21.71
N ALA A 366 9.29 5.20 21.19
CA ALA A 366 9.98 3.91 21.17
C ALA A 366 10.11 3.34 22.59
N VAL A 367 9.69 2.09 22.79
CA VAL A 367 9.64 1.45 24.10
C VAL A 367 10.85 0.56 24.38
N TRP A 368 11.62 0.25 23.33
CA TRP A 368 12.82 -0.57 23.42
C TRP A 368 13.92 -0.05 22.51
N TYR A 369 15.12 -0.61 22.64
CA TYR A 369 16.21 -0.35 21.71
C TYR A 369 15.82 -0.83 20.30
N CYS A 370 15.93 0.06 19.33
CA CYS A 370 15.52 -0.21 17.96
C CYS A 370 16.65 -0.89 17.19
N TYR A 371 16.49 -2.17 16.89
CA TYR A 371 17.39 -2.96 16.04
C TYR A 371 16.60 -4.03 15.30
N LEU A 372 17.19 -4.58 14.24
CA LEU A 372 16.61 -5.65 13.44
C LEU A 372 17.65 -6.71 13.13
N ILE A 373 17.33 -7.96 13.41
CA ILE A 373 18.05 -9.14 12.96
C ILE A 373 17.35 -9.65 11.69
N GLU A 374 18.12 -9.78 10.62
CA GLU A 374 17.65 -10.24 9.32
C GLU A 374 18.07 -11.71 9.15
N THR A 375 17.18 -12.57 8.66
CA THR A 375 17.52 -13.97 8.38
C THR A 375 16.70 -14.55 7.23
N THR A 376 17.32 -15.45 6.47
CA THR A 376 16.69 -16.28 5.44
C THR A 376 16.45 -17.71 5.90
N ASN A 377 16.89 -18.08 7.12
CA ASN A 377 16.68 -19.42 7.66
C ASN A 377 15.39 -19.45 8.46
N ASN A 378 14.39 -20.20 7.98
CA ASN A 378 13.08 -20.27 8.60
C ASN A 378 13.11 -20.85 10.03
N LEU A 379 13.95 -21.85 10.31
CA LEU A 379 14.07 -22.41 11.65
C LEU A 379 14.68 -21.40 12.62
N LEU A 380 15.72 -20.70 12.20
CA LEU A 380 16.32 -19.63 12.98
C LEU A 380 15.34 -18.47 13.20
N TYR A 381 14.58 -18.09 12.17
CA TYR A 381 13.53 -17.08 12.27
C TYR A 381 12.50 -17.46 13.32
N LEU A 382 11.94 -18.68 13.25
CA LEU A 382 10.95 -19.17 14.21
C LEU A 382 11.51 -19.19 15.63
N PHE A 383 12.73 -19.72 15.81
CA PHE A 383 13.41 -19.72 17.10
C PHE A 383 13.57 -18.30 17.66
N LEU A 384 14.15 -17.38 16.88
CA LEU A 384 14.38 -16.00 17.29
C LEU A 384 13.08 -15.24 17.54
N PHE A 385 12.03 -15.49 16.76
CA PHE A 385 10.74 -14.84 16.96
C PHE A 385 10.10 -15.29 18.28
N TRP A 386 10.16 -16.59 18.58
CA TRP A 386 9.71 -17.08 19.88
C TRP A 386 10.55 -16.50 21.03
N PHE A 387 11.87 -16.53 20.88
CA PHE A 387 12.82 -16.13 21.91
C PHE A 387 12.79 -14.62 22.21
N LEU A 388 12.70 -13.77 21.17
CA LEU A 388 12.79 -12.31 21.27
C LEU A 388 11.43 -11.60 21.31
N HIS A 389 10.33 -12.29 20.99
CA HIS A 389 8.98 -11.72 20.93
C HIS A 389 7.97 -12.45 21.80
N TYR A 390 7.63 -13.71 21.48
CA TYR A 390 6.54 -14.40 22.18
C TYR A 390 6.84 -14.69 23.65
N ILE A 391 8.01 -15.21 23.99
CA ILE A 391 8.36 -15.49 25.39
C ILE A 391 8.30 -14.21 26.24
N PRO A 392 8.96 -13.10 25.87
CA PRO A 392 8.80 -11.82 26.59
C PRO A 392 7.35 -11.36 26.67
N ALA A 393 6.56 -11.55 25.61
CA ALA A 393 5.16 -11.15 25.59
C ALA A 393 4.29 -11.92 26.59
N TYR A 394 4.46 -13.25 26.67
CA TYR A 394 3.76 -14.07 27.67
C TYR A 394 4.15 -13.67 29.10
N VAL A 395 5.42 -13.36 29.34
CA VAL A 395 5.87 -12.85 30.64
C VAL A 395 5.21 -11.51 30.98
N ILE A 396 5.20 -10.56 30.03
CA ILE A 396 4.53 -9.26 30.20
C ILE A 396 3.04 -9.43 30.47
N ASP A 397 2.35 -10.27 29.70
CA ASP A 397 0.92 -10.52 29.87
C ASP A 397 0.63 -11.19 31.22
N GLY A 398 1.47 -12.13 31.66
CA GLY A 398 1.39 -12.75 32.98
C GLY A 398 1.57 -11.75 34.12
N ILE A 399 2.57 -10.86 34.03
CA ILE A 399 2.78 -9.78 35.01
C ILE A 399 1.57 -8.85 35.04
N CYS A 400 1.08 -8.42 33.88
CA CYS A 400 -0.11 -7.56 33.79
C CYS A 400 -1.34 -8.22 34.42
N TYR A 401 -1.52 -9.52 34.19
CA TYR A 401 -2.61 -10.30 34.79
C TYR A 401 -2.49 -10.35 36.32
N VAL A 402 -1.32 -10.73 36.85
CA VAL A 402 -1.08 -10.84 38.31
C VAL A 402 -1.19 -9.49 39.01
N MET A 403 -0.59 -8.44 38.42
CA MET A 403 -0.58 -7.09 38.99
C MET A 403 -1.88 -6.31 38.69
N LYS A 404 -2.83 -6.89 37.95
CA LYS A 404 -4.06 -6.23 37.47
C LYS A 404 -3.78 -4.92 36.70
N ILE A 405 -2.64 -4.85 36.01
CA ILE A 405 -2.25 -3.70 35.19
C ILE A 405 -2.89 -3.85 33.81
N LYS A 406 -3.53 -2.78 33.32
CA LYS A 406 -4.02 -2.70 31.93
C LYS A 406 -3.20 -1.67 31.16
N ILE A 407 -2.57 -2.11 30.08
CA ILE A 407 -1.85 -1.21 29.17
C ILE A 407 -2.88 -0.55 28.25
N LYS A 408 -3.01 0.77 28.33
CA LYS A 408 -3.98 1.52 27.53
C LYS A 408 -3.76 1.29 26.02
N GLY A 409 -4.82 0.87 25.33
CA GLY A 409 -4.80 0.66 23.87
C GLY A 409 -4.14 -0.63 23.39
N ILE A 410 -3.64 -1.48 24.29
CA ILE A 410 -3.04 -2.78 23.95
C ILE A 410 -3.82 -3.87 24.68
N PRO A 411 -4.50 -4.79 23.97
CA PRO A 411 -5.27 -5.85 24.63
C PRO A 411 -4.36 -6.85 25.37
N SER A 412 -3.21 -7.16 24.79
CA SER A 412 -2.16 -8.02 25.35
C SER A 412 -0.92 -7.92 24.44
N ALA A 413 0.28 -8.06 24.99
CA ALA A 413 1.52 -8.11 24.21
C ALA A 413 1.51 -9.27 23.20
N THR A 414 0.98 -10.44 23.58
CA THR A 414 0.94 -11.63 22.72
C THR A 414 0.13 -11.38 21.45
N LYS A 415 -1.07 -10.78 21.55
CA LYS A 415 -1.90 -10.41 20.39
C LYS A 415 -1.22 -9.39 19.46
N VAL A 416 -0.37 -8.51 20.00
CA VAL A 416 0.42 -7.59 19.16
C VAL A 416 1.41 -8.39 18.32
N TYR A 417 2.13 -9.33 18.92
CA TYR A 417 3.09 -10.16 18.20
C TYR A 417 2.44 -11.17 17.26
N GLU A 418 1.25 -11.69 17.57
CA GLU A 418 0.48 -12.51 16.65
C GLU A 418 0.18 -11.75 15.34
N LYS A 419 -0.20 -10.47 15.45
CA LYS A 419 -0.42 -9.61 14.29
C LYS A 419 0.87 -9.35 13.51
N ILE A 420 1.97 -9.03 14.20
CA ILE A 420 3.30 -8.83 13.59
C ILE A 420 3.76 -10.09 12.85
N TYR A 421 3.58 -11.26 13.44
CA TYR A 421 3.93 -12.55 12.84
C TYR A 421 3.13 -12.82 11.57
N LYS A 422 1.80 -12.61 11.61
CA LYS A 422 0.92 -12.75 10.44
C LYS A 422 1.38 -11.85 9.29
N VAL A 423 1.63 -10.57 9.56
CA VAL A 423 2.16 -9.63 8.55
C VAL A 423 3.51 -10.13 8.00
N SER A 424 4.44 -10.51 8.86
CA SER A 424 5.78 -10.99 8.44
C SER A 424 5.69 -12.21 7.51
N LYS A 425 4.84 -13.20 7.85
CA LYS A 425 4.65 -14.40 7.03
C LYS A 425 4.04 -14.07 5.66
N VAL A 426 3.05 -13.18 5.65
CA VAL A 426 2.35 -12.75 4.44
C VAL A 426 3.27 -12.02 3.46
N PHE A 427 4.20 -11.19 3.97
CA PHE A 427 5.18 -10.51 3.13
C PHE A 427 6.39 -11.37 2.77
N GLY A 428 6.69 -12.42 3.54
CA GLY A 428 7.90 -13.24 3.39
C GLY A 428 8.17 -13.69 1.94
N TYR A 429 7.13 -14.07 1.19
CA TYR A 429 7.27 -14.43 -0.23
C TYR A 429 7.85 -13.30 -1.09
N PHE A 430 7.36 -12.07 -0.94
CA PHE A 430 7.84 -10.90 -1.70
C PHE A 430 9.17 -10.35 -1.16
N MET A 431 9.54 -10.68 0.08
CA MET A 431 10.78 -10.24 0.72
C MET A 431 11.95 -11.21 0.51
N THR A 432 11.69 -12.40 -0.05
CA THR A 432 12.70 -13.44 -0.27
C THR A 432 12.86 -13.86 -1.72
N ASN A 433 12.03 -13.31 -2.62
CA ASN A 433 12.07 -13.56 -4.05
C ASN A 433 12.06 -12.22 -4.80
N GLU A 434 12.63 -12.22 -6.01
CA GLU A 434 12.69 -11.04 -6.87
C GLU A 434 12.15 -11.34 -8.27
N TRP A 435 11.68 -10.28 -8.93
CA TRP A 435 11.24 -10.27 -10.32
C TRP A 435 11.73 -8.98 -10.97
N HIS A 436 12.07 -9.03 -12.25
CA HIS A 436 12.58 -7.87 -12.98
C HIS A 436 11.43 -7.18 -13.71
N PHE A 437 10.82 -6.19 -13.07
CA PHE A 437 9.73 -5.43 -13.67
C PHE A 437 10.27 -4.55 -14.81
N LYS A 438 9.63 -4.63 -15.97
CA LYS A 438 9.87 -3.71 -17.09
C LYS A 438 8.76 -2.67 -17.11
N ASP A 439 9.13 -1.43 -17.41
CA ASP A 439 8.29 -0.24 -17.37
C ASP A 439 8.44 0.60 -18.65
N ASP A 440 8.65 -0.08 -19.79
CA ASP A 440 8.94 0.54 -21.08
C ASP A 440 7.81 1.47 -21.57
N ASN A 441 6.55 1.07 -21.39
CA ASN A 441 5.35 1.87 -21.68
C ASN A 441 5.23 3.09 -20.74
N LEU A 442 5.55 2.93 -19.44
CA LEU A 442 5.59 4.04 -18.50
C LEU A 442 6.65 5.06 -18.91
N VAL A 443 7.87 4.60 -19.21
CA VAL A 443 8.96 5.47 -19.68
C VAL A 443 8.59 6.16 -20.99
N ALA A 444 7.97 5.44 -21.93
CA ALA A 444 7.50 6.01 -23.19
C ALA A 444 6.44 7.10 -22.96
N MET A 445 5.50 6.90 -22.01
CA MET A 445 4.52 7.91 -21.61
C MET A 445 5.19 9.14 -21.00
N ILE A 446 6.13 8.96 -20.08
CA ILE A 446 6.89 10.06 -19.47
C ILE A 446 7.63 10.85 -20.56
N ASN A 447 8.22 10.18 -21.55
CA ASN A 447 8.92 10.86 -22.64
C ASN A 447 7.99 11.68 -23.55
N ARG A 448 6.71 11.31 -23.66
CA ARG A 448 5.70 12.07 -24.41
C ARG A 448 5.13 13.27 -23.65
N MET A 449 5.29 13.32 -22.33
CA MET A 449 4.83 14.45 -21.52
C MET A 449 5.63 15.72 -21.82
N SER A 450 4.95 16.87 -21.75
CA SER A 450 5.62 18.16 -21.70
C SER A 450 6.45 18.30 -20.41
N GLU A 451 7.44 19.19 -20.38
CA GLU A 451 8.19 19.48 -19.15
C GLU A 451 7.29 19.97 -18.00
N THR A 452 6.20 20.65 -18.34
CA THR A 452 5.18 21.06 -17.36
C THR A 452 4.48 19.85 -16.76
N ASP A 453 4.05 18.90 -17.61
CA ASP A 453 3.40 17.66 -17.17
C ASP A 453 4.35 16.78 -16.35
N LYS A 454 5.61 16.60 -16.79
CA LYS A 454 6.63 15.85 -16.02
C LYS A 454 6.85 16.43 -14.63
N THR A 455 6.79 17.76 -14.50
CA THR A 455 6.96 18.44 -13.22
C THR A 455 5.74 18.29 -12.31
N ILE A 456 4.52 18.49 -12.85
CA ILE A 456 3.28 18.42 -12.08
C ILE A 456 2.92 16.97 -11.72
N TYR A 457 3.08 16.05 -12.66
CA TYR A 457 2.70 14.64 -12.58
C TYR A 457 3.92 13.73 -12.62
N ASN A 458 4.98 14.09 -11.88
CA ASN A 458 6.17 13.25 -11.80
C ASN A 458 5.80 11.84 -11.31
N CYS A 459 6.05 10.86 -12.16
CA CYS A 459 5.87 9.43 -11.91
C CYS A 459 7.13 8.62 -12.23
N ASP A 460 8.27 9.29 -12.47
CA ASP A 460 9.56 8.64 -12.66
C ASP A 460 10.18 8.26 -11.31
N VAL A 461 10.01 7.00 -10.92
CA VAL A 461 10.54 6.47 -9.66
C VAL A 461 12.08 6.50 -9.62
N ALA A 462 12.76 6.55 -10.78
CA ALA A 462 14.21 6.72 -10.85
C ALA A 462 14.67 8.12 -10.42
N SER A 463 13.78 9.11 -10.41
CA SER A 463 14.07 10.47 -9.95
C SER A 463 14.12 10.61 -8.42
N ILE A 464 13.86 9.54 -7.66
CA ILE A 464 13.78 9.60 -6.20
C ILE A 464 15.18 9.66 -5.59
N ASN A 465 15.42 10.67 -4.74
CA ASN A 465 16.51 10.59 -3.78
C ASN A 465 16.04 9.74 -2.59
N TYR A 466 16.50 8.50 -2.54
CA TYR A 466 16.02 7.57 -1.54
C TYR A 466 16.38 7.92 -0.10
N LYS A 467 17.54 8.54 0.13
CA LYS A 467 17.90 8.99 1.47
C LYS A 467 16.86 9.99 1.98
N GLU A 468 16.51 10.97 1.14
CA GLU A 468 15.45 11.94 1.42
C GLU A 468 14.09 11.26 1.56
N PHE A 469 13.76 10.30 0.69
CA PHE A 469 12.49 9.56 0.79
C PHE A 469 12.37 8.82 2.13
N LEU A 470 13.44 8.20 2.62
CA LEU A 470 13.45 7.51 3.91
C LEU A 470 13.29 8.47 5.09
N ILE A 471 13.95 9.62 5.06
CA ILE A 471 13.78 10.67 6.08
C ILE A 471 12.32 11.13 6.12
N ARG A 472 11.76 11.46 4.94
CA ARG A 472 10.36 11.89 4.81
C ARG A 472 9.40 10.82 5.28
N MET A 473 9.65 9.55 4.94
CA MET A 473 8.85 8.43 5.42
C MET A 473 8.89 8.31 6.95
N ILE A 474 10.06 8.39 7.59
CA ILE A 474 10.16 8.28 9.06
C ILE A 474 9.45 9.44 9.76
N VAL A 475 9.69 10.67 9.30
CA VAL A 475 9.01 11.87 9.82
C VAL A 475 7.50 11.76 9.60
N GLY A 476 7.07 11.33 8.41
CA GLY A 476 5.67 11.11 8.07
C GLY A 476 4.98 10.07 8.94
N LEU A 477 5.61 8.91 9.17
CA LEU A 477 5.09 7.87 10.06
C LEU A 477 4.97 8.38 11.51
N ARG A 478 5.92 9.19 11.98
CA ARG A 478 5.83 9.85 13.29
C ARG A 478 4.66 10.83 13.38
N LYS A 479 4.45 11.64 12.33
CA LYS A 479 3.38 12.64 12.25
C LYS A 479 1.99 12.00 12.13
N PHE A 480 1.78 11.15 11.14
CA PHE A 480 0.44 10.69 10.74
C PHE A 480 0.00 9.42 11.44
N ILE A 481 0.93 8.50 11.76
CA ILE A 481 0.60 7.20 12.35
C ILE A 481 0.83 7.20 13.85
N VAL A 482 2.06 7.51 14.29
CA VAL A 482 2.42 7.49 15.72
C VAL A 482 1.85 8.71 16.44
N LYS A 483 1.66 9.83 15.72
CA LYS A 483 1.14 11.11 16.22
C LYS A 483 1.89 11.56 17.47
N ASP A 484 3.22 11.68 17.35
CA ASP A 484 4.09 12.15 18.44
C ASP A 484 4.32 13.67 18.42
N GLY A 485 3.71 14.39 17.48
CA GLY A 485 3.80 15.84 17.35
C GLY A 485 5.13 16.33 16.75
N LEU A 486 6.00 15.42 16.28
CA LEU A 486 7.34 15.76 15.76
C LEU A 486 8.20 16.56 16.75
N ILE A 487 8.05 16.26 18.04
CA ILE A 487 8.83 16.86 19.12
C ILE A 487 9.79 15.84 19.73
N ASP A 488 10.73 16.33 20.53
CA ASP A 488 11.61 15.55 21.39
C ASP A 488 12.54 14.55 20.66
N SER A 489 12.88 14.78 19.39
CA SER A 489 13.75 13.90 18.61
C SER A 489 15.14 13.72 19.27
N GLU A 490 15.72 14.80 19.81
CA GLU A 490 17.00 14.74 20.51
C GLU A 490 16.89 13.98 21.85
N LYS A 491 15.77 14.11 22.57
CA LYS A 491 15.53 13.30 23.77
C LYS A 491 15.37 11.82 23.40
N ALA A 492 14.71 11.53 22.29
CA ALA A 492 14.55 10.17 21.76
C ALA A 492 15.91 9.54 21.41
N TYR A 493 16.81 10.29 20.77
CA TYR A 493 18.18 9.84 20.50
C TYR A 493 18.93 9.45 21.78
N ARG A 494 18.90 10.29 22.81
CA ARG A 494 19.52 9.98 24.12
C ARG A 494 18.84 8.79 24.80
N LYS A 495 17.52 8.67 24.69
CA LYS A 495 16.75 7.53 25.18
C LYS A 495 17.21 6.24 24.50
N GLN A 496 17.44 6.24 23.19
CA GLN A 496 17.96 5.08 22.46
C GLN A 496 19.35 4.63 22.96
N LYS A 497 20.24 5.57 23.32
CA LYS A 497 21.53 5.21 23.97
C LYS A 497 21.31 4.50 25.31
N ARG A 498 20.38 4.97 26.14
CA ARG A 498 20.06 4.31 27.43
C ARG A 498 19.42 2.94 27.21
N LEU A 499 18.49 2.85 26.26
CA LEU A 499 17.83 1.61 25.89
C LEU A 499 18.81 0.59 25.31
N PHE A 500 19.87 1.02 24.61
CA PHE A 500 20.93 0.14 24.14
C PHE A 500 21.62 -0.59 25.30
N TYR A 501 22.09 0.15 26.33
CA TYR A 501 22.72 -0.46 27.49
C TYR A 501 21.74 -1.32 28.29
N ALA A 502 20.49 -0.86 28.45
CA ALA A 502 19.44 -1.66 29.09
C ALA A 502 19.19 -2.98 28.33
N ASN A 503 19.15 -2.93 27.00
CA ASN A 503 19.02 -4.11 26.15
C ASN A 503 20.21 -5.05 26.30
N LEU A 504 21.44 -4.53 26.36
CA LEU A 504 22.63 -5.36 26.55
C LEU A 504 22.60 -6.11 27.89
N VAL A 505 22.28 -5.41 28.98
CA VAL A 505 22.13 -6.02 30.31
C VAL A 505 21.00 -7.05 30.31
N PHE A 506 19.83 -6.67 29.80
CA PHE A 506 18.66 -7.56 29.72
C PHE A 506 18.98 -8.83 28.92
N MET A 507 19.55 -8.70 27.71
CA MET A 507 19.87 -9.84 26.87
C MET A 507 20.92 -10.75 27.50
N THR A 508 21.92 -10.19 28.18
CA THR A 508 22.92 -10.98 28.92
C THR A 508 22.27 -11.82 30.01
N LEU A 509 21.43 -11.20 30.85
CA LEU A 509 20.70 -11.90 31.92
C LEU A 509 19.71 -12.92 31.35
N TYR A 510 19.00 -12.56 30.29
CA TYR A 510 18.01 -13.42 29.64
C TYR A 510 18.65 -14.68 29.05
N ILE A 511 19.76 -14.53 28.33
CA ILE A 511 20.53 -15.66 27.80
C ILE A 511 21.08 -16.50 28.97
N TYR A 512 21.62 -15.88 30.02
CA TYR A 512 22.12 -16.60 31.19
C TYR A 512 21.05 -17.48 31.84
N VAL A 513 19.82 -16.97 32.03
CA VAL A 513 18.70 -17.76 32.55
C VAL A 513 18.42 -18.99 31.69
N TRP A 514 18.39 -18.83 30.37
CA TRP A 514 18.16 -19.95 29.45
C TRP A 514 19.31 -20.96 29.43
N VAL A 515 20.56 -20.51 29.55
CA VAL A 515 21.73 -21.39 29.70
C VAL A 515 21.63 -22.20 30.99
N MET A 516 21.24 -21.58 32.11
CA MET A 516 21.06 -22.27 33.39
C MET A 516 19.91 -23.29 33.33
N ILE A 517 18.78 -22.95 32.70
CA ILE A 517 17.68 -23.89 32.47
C ILE A 517 18.17 -25.11 31.68
N ALA A 518 18.89 -24.89 30.57
CA ALA A 518 19.44 -25.96 29.75
C ALA A 518 20.43 -26.85 30.54
N PHE A 519 21.30 -26.24 31.34
CA PHE A 519 22.25 -26.96 32.21
C PHE A 519 21.54 -27.87 33.21
N TYR A 520 20.51 -27.37 33.90
CA TYR A 520 19.75 -28.15 34.87
C TYR A 520 18.89 -29.23 34.22
N MET A 521 18.29 -28.97 33.05
CA MET A 521 17.59 -30.01 32.28
C MET A 521 18.53 -31.14 31.87
N PHE A 522 19.73 -30.82 31.39
CA PHE A 522 20.74 -31.82 31.02
C PHE A 522 21.20 -32.66 32.23
N LYS A 523 21.42 -32.00 33.38
CA LYS A 523 21.75 -32.70 34.64
C LYS A 523 20.60 -33.62 35.09
N GLY A 524 19.35 -33.18 34.95
CA GLY A 524 18.17 -33.98 35.26
C GLY A 524 18.01 -35.20 34.36
N ILE A 525 18.22 -35.05 33.04
CA ILE A 525 18.20 -36.18 32.10
C ILE A 525 19.29 -37.19 32.44
N LYS A 526 20.51 -36.74 32.78
CA LYS A 526 21.56 -37.63 33.27
C LYS A 526 21.12 -38.41 34.53
N TYR A 527 20.39 -37.80 35.44
CA TYR A 527 19.89 -38.48 36.65
C TYR A 527 18.74 -39.47 36.38
N ILE A 528 18.11 -39.42 35.20
CA ILE A 528 17.03 -40.33 34.79
C ILE A 528 17.58 -41.48 33.92
N VAL A 529 18.67 -41.24 33.20
CA VAL A 529 19.30 -42.20 32.28
C VAL A 529 20.36 -43.08 32.98
N TYR A 530 20.90 -42.61 34.10
CA TYR A 530 21.69 -43.40 35.06
C TYR A 530 20.82 -43.76 36.25
#